data_AF-A0A5K1DV16-F1
#
_entry.id   AF-A0A5K1DV16-F1
#
_cell.length_a   1.000
_cell.length_b   1.000
_cell.length_c   1.000
_cell.angle_alpha   90.00
_cell.angle_beta   90.00
_cell.angle_gamma   90.00
#
_symmetry.space_group_name_H-M   'P 1'
#
loop_
_entity.id
_entity.type
_entity.pdbx_description
1 polymer ?
#
loop_
_entity_poly.entity_id
_entity_poly.type
_entity_poly.pdbx_seq_one_letter_code
_entity_poly.pdbx_strand_id
1 'polypeptide(L)'
;APGPVTPDHACSFTTDPSFCQSLLPSESLSNFYGYGQYLIKKSLQQSATFSSLINETIKDKAALSPRAAAALEDCLLLSELTTDFLVNSLSTLDSCDSTSLAEDQADLVHTLMSGIVTNQRTCLDALTQASFLQRGHKLYAPLMNGSQLYSVSLAMLTNSWAFKHRKAVDPGRKLLDDLRVGSDGAPHWVNRNIFHFAAGRRMALQTVGSVVVAQDGSGNYRTISEAIAAAPANDGSNGYYVINVKAGVYQEYVTIPKTKKYIMMVGDGMGKTIITGNRNVVDGSTTFNSATL
;
A
#
# COMPACT_ATOMS: atom_id res chain seq x y z
N ALA A 1 -30.26 11.17 -14.71
CA ALA A 1 -28.83 11.16 -14.36
C ALA A 1 -28.60 12.18 -13.26
N PRO A 2 -27.74 11.95 -12.26
CA PRO A 2 -27.30 13.03 -11.38
C PRO A 2 -26.70 14.14 -12.26
N GLY A 3 -27.06 15.39 -11.99
CA GLY A 3 -26.60 16.55 -12.76
C GLY A 3 -25.08 16.78 -12.61
N PRO A 4 -24.51 17.70 -13.40
CA PRO A 4 -23.09 18.04 -13.31
C PRO A 4 -22.73 18.47 -11.88
N VAL A 5 -21.57 18.02 -11.40
CA VAL A 5 -21.07 18.34 -10.06
C VAL A 5 -20.16 19.55 -10.18
N THR A 6 -20.45 20.60 -9.43
CA THR A 6 -19.58 21.80 -9.37
C THR A 6 -18.31 21.50 -8.56
N PRO A 7 -17.17 22.11 -8.87
CA PRO A 7 -15.95 22.01 -8.07
C PRO A 7 -16.17 22.32 -6.58
N ASP A 8 -16.98 23.33 -6.24
CA ASP A 8 -17.27 23.72 -4.85
C ASP A 8 -17.92 22.59 -4.06
N HIS A 9 -18.97 21.99 -4.61
CA HIS A 9 -19.62 20.82 -4.02
C HIS A 9 -18.64 19.64 -3.93
N ALA A 10 -17.85 19.39 -4.97
CA ALA A 10 -16.88 18.30 -5.00
C ALA A 10 -15.82 18.42 -3.89
N CYS A 11 -15.35 19.65 -3.63
CA CYS A 11 -14.31 19.93 -2.65
C CYS A 11 -14.81 20.04 -1.21
N SER A 12 -16.12 20.14 -0.98
CA SER A 12 -16.70 20.29 0.36
C SER A 12 -16.43 19.12 1.31
N PHE A 13 -16.11 17.94 0.78
CA PHE A 13 -15.79 16.73 1.54
C PHE A 13 -14.28 16.54 1.78
N THR A 14 -13.45 17.48 1.34
CA THR A 14 -11.99 17.38 1.46
C THR A 14 -11.48 18.11 2.70
N THR A 15 -10.32 17.70 3.21
CA THR A 15 -9.68 18.35 4.37
C THR A 15 -9.15 19.75 4.06
N ASP A 16 -9.04 20.12 2.78
CA ASP A 16 -8.60 21.44 2.32
C ASP A 16 -9.39 21.85 1.07
N PRO A 17 -10.60 22.42 1.25
CA PRO A 17 -11.47 22.80 0.14
C PRO A 17 -10.84 23.83 -0.80
N SER A 18 -10.09 24.80 -0.27
CA SER A 18 -9.40 25.83 -1.05
C SER A 18 -8.33 25.25 -1.97
N PHE A 19 -7.49 24.35 -1.43
CA PHE A 19 -6.48 23.68 -2.23
C PHE A 19 -7.14 22.76 -3.26
N CYS A 20 -8.18 22.01 -2.87
CA CYS A 20 -8.95 21.19 -3.80
C CYS A 20 -9.50 22.01 -4.99
N GLN A 21 -10.13 23.15 -4.73
CA GLN A 21 -10.65 24.02 -5.80
C GLN A 21 -9.53 24.50 -6.73
N SER A 22 -8.34 24.81 -6.20
CA SER A 22 -7.18 25.18 -7.02
C SER A 22 -6.67 24.05 -7.92
N LEU A 23 -6.98 22.79 -7.57
CA LEU A 23 -6.56 21.63 -8.33
C LEU A 23 -7.53 21.26 -9.44
N LEU A 24 -8.83 21.45 -9.25
CA LEU A 24 -9.87 21.01 -10.17
C LEU A 24 -9.99 21.93 -11.40
N PRO A 25 -10.42 21.41 -12.56
CA PRO A 25 -10.77 22.25 -13.70
C PRO A 25 -11.98 23.13 -13.39
N SER A 26 -12.02 24.33 -13.98
CA SER A 26 -13.15 25.27 -13.82
C SER A 26 -14.46 24.75 -14.41
N GLU A 27 -14.39 23.81 -15.35
CA GLU A 27 -15.56 23.18 -15.96
C GLU A 27 -16.16 22.13 -15.01
N SER A 28 -17.50 22.11 -14.96
CA SER A 28 -18.21 21.08 -14.20
C SER A 28 -18.09 19.73 -14.91
N LEU A 29 -17.62 18.72 -14.20
CA LEU A 29 -17.61 17.35 -14.71
C LEU A 29 -18.95 16.67 -14.45
N SER A 30 -19.26 15.68 -15.28
CA SER A 30 -20.54 14.95 -15.25
C SER A 30 -20.80 14.24 -13.92
N ASN A 31 -19.76 13.92 -13.16
CA ASN A 31 -19.85 13.26 -11.86
C ASN A 31 -18.52 13.37 -11.06
N PHE A 32 -18.57 12.98 -9.79
CA PHE A 32 -17.40 12.84 -8.92
C PHE A 32 -16.34 11.86 -9.48
N TYR A 33 -16.76 10.87 -10.27
CA TYR A 33 -15.87 9.91 -10.91
C TYR A 33 -14.86 10.57 -11.86
N GLY A 34 -15.31 11.51 -12.70
CA GLY A 34 -14.43 12.28 -13.58
C GLY A 34 -13.40 13.11 -12.80
N TYR A 35 -13.81 13.72 -11.68
CA TYR A 35 -12.87 14.43 -10.81
C TYR A 35 -11.86 13.48 -10.15
N GLY A 36 -12.30 12.30 -9.74
CA GLY A 36 -11.41 11.25 -9.22
C GLY A 36 -10.34 10.83 -10.22
N GLN A 37 -10.72 10.49 -11.45
CA GLN A 37 -9.77 10.15 -12.52
C GLN A 37 -8.79 11.29 -12.82
N TYR A 38 -9.30 12.52 -12.91
CA TYR A 38 -8.47 13.71 -13.14
C TYR A 38 -7.42 13.88 -12.03
N LEU A 39 -7.84 13.79 -10.76
CA LEU A 39 -6.97 13.96 -9.61
C LEU A 39 -5.91 12.84 -9.49
N ILE A 40 -6.25 11.60 -9.83
CA ILE A 40 -5.25 10.51 -9.84
C ILE A 40 -4.23 10.73 -10.98
N LYS A 41 -4.65 11.18 -12.17
CA LYS A 41 -3.71 11.51 -13.26
C LYS A 41 -2.73 12.62 -12.83
N LYS A 42 -3.23 13.66 -12.16
CA LYS A 42 -2.41 14.72 -11.59
C LYS A 42 -1.48 14.22 -10.49
N SER A 43 -1.98 13.31 -9.64
CA SER A 43 -1.20 12.64 -8.60
C SER A 43 -0.06 11.82 -9.20
N LEU A 44 -0.30 11.09 -10.29
CA LEU A 44 0.72 10.30 -10.98
C LEU A 44 1.85 11.17 -11.54
N GLN A 45 1.50 12.30 -12.16
CA GLN A 45 2.49 13.26 -12.65
C GLN A 45 3.34 13.81 -11.51
N GLN A 46 2.71 14.23 -10.41
CA GLN A 46 3.43 14.71 -9.23
C GLN A 46 4.36 13.63 -8.66
N SER A 47 3.90 12.39 -8.54
CA SER A 47 4.69 11.27 -8.04
C SER A 47 5.94 11.03 -8.89
N ALA A 48 5.77 10.94 -10.20
CA ALA A 48 6.88 10.72 -11.13
C ALA A 48 7.92 11.84 -11.09
N THR A 49 7.48 13.10 -11.07
CA THR A 49 8.38 14.25 -10.91
C THR A 49 9.11 14.22 -9.56
N PHE A 50 8.40 13.87 -8.48
CA PHE A 50 8.98 13.79 -7.15
C PHE A 50 10.04 12.68 -7.05
N SER A 51 9.76 11.49 -7.58
CA SER A 51 10.73 10.39 -7.66
C SER A 51 11.99 10.77 -8.43
N SER A 52 11.85 11.45 -9.59
CA SER A 52 13.00 11.95 -10.36
C SER A 52 13.85 12.90 -9.54
N LEU A 53 13.21 13.86 -8.85
CA LEU A 53 13.89 14.86 -8.03
C LEU A 53 14.64 14.24 -6.84
N ILE A 54 14.08 13.20 -6.20
CA ILE A 54 14.78 12.45 -5.15
C ILE A 54 16.00 11.74 -5.74
N ASN A 55 15.84 11.05 -6.86
CA ASN A 55 16.93 10.31 -7.51
C ASN A 55 18.08 11.24 -7.93
N GLU A 56 17.76 12.42 -8.48
CA GLU A 56 18.76 13.46 -8.77
C GLU A 56 19.46 13.93 -7.49
N THR A 57 18.72 14.18 -6.41
CA THR A 57 19.29 14.59 -5.11
C THR A 57 20.26 13.55 -4.55
N ILE A 58 19.97 12.26 -4.71
CA ILE A 58 20.87 11.16 -4.31
C ILE A 58 22.13 11.15 -5.20
N LYS A 59 21.97 11.32 -6.52
CA LYS A 59 23.08 11.29 -7.50
C LYS A 59 24.03 12.48 -7.40
N ASP A 60 23.52 13.65 -7.02
CA ASP A 60 24.30 14.88 -6.93
C ASP A 60 25.43 14.81 -5.87
N LYS A 61 25.46 13.77 -5.02
CA LYS A 61 26.54 13.44 -4.06
C LYS A 61 27.06 14.65 -3.26
N ALA A 62 26.22 15.65 -3.01
CA ALA A 62 26.47 16.59 -1.91
C ALA A 62 26.75 15.77 -0.64
N ALA A 63 27.49 16.32 0.32
CA ALA A 63 27.86 15.60 1.54
C ALA A 63 26.61 15.27 2.40
N LEU A 64 25.84 14.25 1.98
CA LEU A 64 24.69 13.71 2.67
C LEU A 64 25.22 13.00 3.90
N SER A 65 24.66 13.30 5.07
CA SER A 65 24.90 12.46 6.24
C SER A 65 24.39 11.05 5.96
N PRO A 66 24.96 10.00 6.57
CA PRO A 66 24.47 8.63 6.40
C PRO A 66 22.95 8.49 6.66
N ARG A 67 22.44 9.25 7.64
CA ARG A 67 21.02 9.30 7.99
C ARG A 67 20.17 9.97 6.91
N ALA A 68 20.66 11.04 6.29
CA ALA A 68 19.97 11.69 5.18
C ALA A 68 19.98 10.82 3.91
N ALA A 69 21.09 10.14 3.63
CA ALA A 69 21.17 9.20 2.51
C ALA A 69 20.16 8.06 2.67
N ALA A 70 20.13 7.40 3.85
CA ALA A 70 19.16 6.33 4.12
C ALA A 70 17.70 6.82 4.04
N ALA A 71 17.39 8.00 4.58
CA ALA A 71 16.04 8.56 4.50
C ALA A 71 15.61 8.92 3.05
N LEU A 72 16.56 9.33 2.21
CA LEU A 72 16.31 9.57 0.78
C LEU A 72 16.08 8.26 0.01
N GLU A 73 16.84 7.21 0.30
CA GLU A 73 16.61 5.88 -0.26
C GLU A 73 15.22 5.32 0.12
N ASP A 74 14.83 5.48 1.38
CA ASP A 74 13.47 5.12 1.84
C ASP A 74 12.40 5.92 1.09
N CYS A 75 12.59 7.23 0.98
CA CYS A 75 11.64 8.08 0.28
C CYS A 75 11.56 7.74 -1.21
N LEU A 76 12.68 7.40 -1.85
CA LEU A 76 12.70 6.96 -3.25
C LEU A 76 11.84 5.71 -3.42
N LEU A 77 12.06 4.67 -2.60
CA LEU A 77 11.25 3.45 -2.63
C LEU A 77 9.75 3.75 -2.43
N LEU A 78 9.41 4.56 -1.44
CA LEU A 78 8.01 4.93 -1.14
C LEU A 78 7.36 5.72 -2.29
N SER A 79 8.11 6.59 -2.97
CA SER A 79 7.65 7.35 -4.13
C SER A 79 7.44 6.46 -5.36
N GLU A 80 8.29 5.46 -5.56
CA GLU A 80 8.10 4.48 -6.64
C GLU A 80 6.89 3.58 -6.37
N LEU A 81 6.72 3.11 -5.13
CA LEU A 81 5.52 2.36 -4.72
C LEU A 81 4.26 3.19 -4.92
N THR A 82 4.32 4.49 -4.62
CA THR A 82 3.23 5.44 -4.87
C THR A 82 2.89 5.54 -6.35
N THR A 83 3.90 5.62 -7.21
CA THR A 83 3.73 5.60 -8.68
C THR A 83 3.05 4.30 -9.12
N ASP A 84 3.52 3.14 -8.63
CA ASP A 84 2.94 1.84 -8.94
C ASP A 84 1.47 1.75 -8.48
N PHE A 85 1.14 2.27 -7.30
CA PHE A 85 -0.23 2.31 -6.77
C PHE A 85 -1.15 3.23 -7.59
N LEU A 86 -0.65 4.37 -8.05
CA LEU A 86 -1.39 5.31 -8.89
C LEU A 86 -1.67 4.72 -10.28
N VAL A 87 -0.70 4.05 -10.89
CA VAL A 87 -0.89 3.36 -12.18
C VAL A 87 -1.94 2.25 -12.07
N ASN A 88 -1.86 1.42 -11.01
CA ASN A 88 -2.87 0.37 -10.79
C ASN A 88 -4.27 0.95 -10.54
N SER A 89 -4.34 2.04 -9.78
CA SER A 89 -5.60 2.75 -9.54
C SER A 89 -6.19 3.29 -10.84
N LEU A 90 -5.39 3.93 -11.70
CA LEU A 90 -5.84 4.41 -13.01
C LEU A 90 -6.29 3.27 -13.93
N SER A 91 -5.53 2.18 -14.00
CA SER A 91 -5.92 1.02 -14.82
C SER A 91 -7.27 0.44 -14.38
N THR A 92 -7.52 0.39 -13.08
CA THR A 92 -8.81 -0.07 -12.52
C THR A 92 -9.96 0.85 -12.92
N LEU A 93 -9.71 2.16 -12.98
CA LEU A 93 -10.71 3.14 -13.40
C LEU A 93 -10.92 3.15 -14.92
N ASP A 94 -9.86 3.06 -15.71
CA ASP A 94 -9.96 3.11 -17.17
C ASP A 94 -10.64 1.85 -17.75
N SER A 95 -10.62 0.73 -17.02
CA SER A 95 -11.34 -0.50 -17.38
C SER A 95 -12.86 -0.47 -17.11
N CYS A 96 -13.38 0.64 -16.54
CA CYS A 96 -14.79 0.77 -16.21
C CYS A 96 -15.52 1.71 -17.17
N ASP A 97 -16.32 1.12 -18.06
CA ASP A 97 -17.22 1.84 -18.97
C ASP A 97 -18.46 2.45 -18.27
N SER A 98 -18.70 2.05 -17.00
CA SER A 98 -19.84 2.50 -16.22
C SER A 98 -19.42 3.48 -15.11
N THR A 99 -20.33 4.37 -14.71
CA THR A 99 -20.11 5.36 -13.63
C THR A 99 -19.97 4.73 -12.23
N SER A 100 -19.89 3.41 -12.11
CA SER A 100 -19.77 2.66 -10.86
C SER A 100 -18.73 1.55 -10.99
N LEU A 101 -17.79 1.49 -10.04
CA LEU A 101 -16.87 0.37 -9.87
C LEU A 101 -17.57 -0.81 -9.19
N ALA A 102 -17.10 -2.03 -9.45
CA ALA A 102 -17.42 -3.16 -8.59
C ALA A 102 -16.85 -2.92 -7.17
N GLU A 103 -17.46 -3.53 -6.15
CA GLU A 103 -17.10 -3.27 -4.74
C GLU A 103 -15.64 -3.61 -4.42
N ASP A 104 -15.15 -4.73 -4.94
CA ASP A 104 -13.76 -5.18 -4.83
C ASP A 104 -12.78 -4.23 -5.52
N GLN A 105 -13.14 -3.68 -6.68
CA GLN A 105 -12.36 -2.68 -7.39
C GLN A 105 -12.32 -1.35 -6.62
N ALA A 106 -13.45 -0.92 -6.06
CA ALA A 106 -13.51 0.28 -5.24
C ALA A 106 -12.67 0.14 -3.96
N ASP A 107 -12.74 -1.01 -3.28
CA ASP A 107 -11.91 -1.34 -2.12
C ASP A 107 -10.42 -1.40 -2.47
N LEU A 108 -10.07 -1.97 -3.63
CA LEU A 108 -8.70 -2.00 -4.13
C LEU A 108 -8.18 -0.57 -4.33
N VAL A 109 -8.88 0.28 -5.08
CA VAL A 109 -8.44 1.65 -5.34
C VAL A 109 -8.37 2.44 -4.03
N HIS A 110 -9.34 2.29 -3.13
CA HIS A 110 -9.30 2.91 -1.81
C HIS A 110 -8.07 2.48 -0.99
N THR A 111 -7.75 1.19 -1.00
CA THR A 111 -6.58 0.63 -0.30
C THR A 111 -5.28 1.19 -0.87
N LEU A 112 -5.14 1.19 -2.19
CA LEU A 112 -3.95 1.74 -2.87
C LEU A 112 -3.79 3.24 -2.58
N MET A 113 -4.86 4.02 -2.66
CA MET A 113 -4.84 5.46 -2.36
C MET A 113 -4.54 5.77 -0.89
N SER A 114 -5.05 4.95 0.05
CA SER A 114 -4.69 5.05 1.46
C SER A 114 -3.19 4.74 1.67
N GLY A 115 -2.67 3.74 0.96
CA GLY A 115 -1.25 3.41 0.91
C GLY A 115 -0.40 4.55 0.36
N ILE A 116 -0.85 5.26 -0.68
CA ILE A 116 -0.17 6.42 -1.26
C ILE A 116 -0.02 7.56 -0.24
N VAL A 117 -1.11 7.89 0.47
CA VAL A 117 -1.07 8.91 1.54
C VAL A 117 -0.07 8.49 2.64
N THR A 118 -0.08 7.21 3.02
CA THR A 118 0.84 6.66 4.02
C THR A 118 2.29 6.74 3.54
N ASN A 119 2.59 6.33 2.30
CA ASN A 119 3.92 6.39 1.71
C ASN A 119 4.49 7.82 1.72
N GLN A 120 3.67 8.78 1.31
CA GLN A 120 4.04 10.19 1.31
C GLN A 120 4.35 10.71 2.72
N ARG A 121 3.52 10.35 3.71
CA ARG A 121 3.73 10.75 5.11
C ARG A 121 4.98 10.12 5.69
N THR A 122 5.21 8.83 5.43
CA THR A 122 6.41 8.10 5.88
C THR A 122 7.68 8.70 5.30
N CYS A 123 7.70 9.07 4.00
CA CYS A 123 8.83 9.79 3.42
C CYS A 123 9.07 11.13 4.14
N LEU A 124 8.02 11.92 4.36
CA LEU A 124 8.13 13.20 5.07
C LEU A 124 8.70 13.03 6.48
N ASP A 125 8.22 12.03 7.23
CA ASP A 125 8.73 11.76 8.57
C ASP A 125 10.19 11.30 8.54
N ALA A 126 10.60 10.45 7.58
CA ALA A 126 11.98 10.01 7.44
C ALA A 126 12.94 11.19 7.15
N LEU A 127 12.61 12.06 6.19
CA LEU A 127 13.44 13.22 5.84
C LEU A 127 13.48 14.27 6.95
N THR A 128 12.37 14.44 7.69
CA THR A 128 12.31 15.35 8.84
C THR A 128 13.17 14.82 10.00
N GLN A 129 13.06 13.53 10.32
CA GLN A 129 13.89 12.89 11.35
C GLN A 129 15.38 12.92 10.99
N ALA A 130 15.73 12.87 9.71
CA ALA A 130 17.10 13.02 9.24
C ALA A 130 17.60 14.47 9.25
N SER A 131 16.75 15.44 9.66
CA SER A 131 17.03 16.89 9.58
C SER A 131 17.41 17.35 8.17
N PHE A 132 16.98 16.62 7.14
CA PHE A 132 17.29 16.90 5.74
C PHE A 132 16.30 17.88 5.13
N LEU A 133 15.04 17.81 5.54
CA LEU A 133 13.97 18.63 4.99
C LEU A 133 13.82 19.96 5.77
N GLN A 134 14.11 21.08 5.12
CA GLN A 134 13.90 22.43 5.65
C GLN A 134 13.09 23.30 4.68
N ARG A 135 12.44 24.36 5.19
CA ARG A 135 11.80 25.37 4.33
C ARG A 135 12.84 25.97 3.38
N GLY A 136 12.57 25.91 2.08
CA GLY A 136 13.49 26.34 1.02
C GLY A 136 14.24 25.20 0.32
N HIS A 137 14.21 23.97 0.84
CA HIS A 137 14.76 22.81 0.14
C HIS A 137 13.90 22.46 -1.09
N LYS A 138 14.54 22.05 -2.20
CA LYS A 138 13.86 21.72 -3.48
C LYS A 138 12.79 20.64 -3.34
N LEU A 139 12.94 19.72 -2.38
CA LEU A 139 11.97 18.65 -2.09
C LEU A 139 10.78 19.10 -1.21
N TYR A 140 10.87 20.24 -0.52
CA TYR A 140 9.85 20.64 0.46
C TYR A 140 8.48 20.87 -0.17
N ALA A 141 8.40 21.74 -1.19
CA ALA A 141 7.12 22.06 -1.82
C ALA A 141 6.50 20.86 -2.54
N PRO A 142 7.23 20.06 -3.36
CA PRO A 142 6.69 18.84 -3.96
C PRO A 142 6.14 17.84 -2.95
N LEU A 143 6.77 17.72 -1.78
CA LEU A 143 6.36 16.80 -0.74
C LEU A 143 5.09 17.27 -0.03
N MET A 144 5.01 18.55 0.34
CA MET A 144 3.82 19.13 0.99
C MET A 144 2.61 19.17 0.06
N ASN A 145 2.80 19.69 -1.16
CA ASN A 145 1.74 19.76 -2.16
C ASN A 145 1.28 18.36 -2.59
N GLY A 146 2.20 17.41 -2.70
CA GLY A 146 1.89 16.00 -2.96
C GLY A 146 1.04 15.38 -1.85
N SER A 147 1.36 15.66 -0.58
CA SER A 147 0.56 15.18 0.55
C SER A 147 -0.87 15.71 0.52
N GLN A 148 -1.06 17.00 0.24
CA GLN A 148 -2.41 17.57 0.09
C GLN A 148 -3.12 17.00 -1.12
N LEU A 149 -2.44 16.86 -2.27
CA LEU A 149 -3.00 16.33 -3.50
C LEU A 149 -3.49 14.88 -3.30
N TYR A 150 -2.67 14.02 -2.71
CA TYR A 150 -3.05 12.62 -2.46
C TYR A 150 -4.21 12.50 -1.47
N SER A 151 -4.25 13.36 -0.43
CA SER A 151 -5.37 13.43 0.51
C SER A 151 -6.67 13.84 -0.20
N VAL A 152 -6.62 14.89 -1.02
CA VAL A 152 -7.77 15.36 -1.83
C VAL A 152 -8.22 14.28 -2.82
N SER A 153 -7.28 13.60 -3.48
CA SER A 153 -7.58 12.48 -4.38
C SER A 153 -8.32 11.36 -3.64
N LEU A 154 -7.82 10.91 -2.48
CA LEU A 154 -8.48 9.88 -1.68
C LEU A 154 -9.89 10.32 -1.24
N ALA A 155 -10.02 11.54 -0.73
CA ALA A 155 -11.31 12.09 -0.31
C ALA A 155 -12.32 12.16 -1.48
N MET A 156 -11.88 12.60 -2.66
CA MET A 156 -12.74 12.61 -3.85
C MET A 156 -13.26 11.21 -4.17
N LEU A 157 -12.37 10.21 -4.22
CA LEU A 157 -12.70 8.83 -4.59
C LEU A 157 -13.65 8.16 -3.58
N THR A 158 -13.44 8.38 -2.28
CA THR A 158 -14.35 7.86 -1.24
C THR A 158 -15.79 8.38 -1.40
N ASN A 159 -15.94 9.61 -1.90
CA ASN A 159 -17.25 10.21 -2.16
C ASN A 159 -17.79 9.88 -3.58
N SER A 160 -16.91 9.59 -4.54
CA SER A 160 -17.29 9.18 -5.90
C SER A 160 -18.04 7.85 -5.94
N TRP A 161 -17.61 6.87 -5.14
CA TRP A 161 -18.21 5.53 -5.13
C TRP A 161 -19.13 5.30 -3.95
N ALA A 162 -19.26 6.31 -3.07
CA ALA A 162 -20.11 6.38 -1.89
C ALA A 162 -20.60 4.99 -1.50
N PHE A 163 -19.70 4.14 -0.99
CA PHE A 163 -19.90 2.72 -0.66
C PHE A 163 -21.39 2.38 -0.46
N LYS A 164 -22.11 2.13 -1.55
CA LYS A 164 -23.59 2.27 -1.57
C LYS A 164 -24.28 1.20 -0.72
N HIS A 165 -23.51 0.27 -0.16
CA HIS A 165 -23.97 -0.84 0.64
C HIS A 165 -23.18 -1.09 1.93
N ARG A 166 -22.57 -0.08 2.56
CA ARG A 166 -22.39 -0.20 4.02
C ARG A 166 -23.78 -0.10 4.67
N LYS A 167 -24.51 -1.22 4.67
CA LYS A 167 -25.64 -1.43 5.59
C LYS A 167 -25.20 -0.90 6.94
N ALA A 168 -26.01 -0.04 7.56
CA ALA A 168 -25.77 0.49 8.89
C ALA A 168 -25.19 -0.62 9.78
N VAL A 169 -23.90 -0.51 10.08
CA VAL A 169 -23.21 -1.50 10.90
C VAL A 169 -23.74 -1.30 12.30
N ASP A 170 -24.43 -2.32 12.80
CA ASP A 170 -24.88 -2.44 14.18
C ASP A 170 -23.76 -1.96 15.14
N PRO A 171 -24.01 -1.09 16.15
CA PRO A 171 -22.97 -0.44 16.96
C PRO A 171 -22.15 -1.39 17.85
N GLY A 172 -22.35 -2.71 17.72
CA GLY A 172 -21.61 -3.73 18.43
C GLY A 172 -20.13 -3.75 18.01
N ARG A 173 -19.23 -3.80 19.00
CA ARG A 173 -17.78 -3.96 18.81
C ARG A 173 -17.47 -5.27 18.08
N LYS A 174 -17.38 -5.23 16.74
CA LYS A 174 -17.04 -6.38 15.88
C LYS A 174 -15.55 -6.65 15.70
N LEU A 175 -14.67 -5.91 16.37
CA LEU A 175 -13.22 -6.10 16.24
C LEU A 175 -12.78 -7.55 16.55
N LEU A 176 -13.56 -8.29 17.35
CA LEU A 176 -13.35 -9.70 17.66
C LEU A 176 -14.09 -10.68 16.73
N ASP A 177 -15.14 -10.24 16.03
CA ASP A 177 -15.89 -11.09 15.09
C ASP A 177 -15.09 -11.32 13.80
N ASP A 178 -14.37 -10.31 13.31
CA ASP A 178 -13.53 -10.45 12.12
C ASP A 178 -12.30 -11.35 12.35
N LEU A 179 -11.90 -11.52 13.62
CA LEU A 179 -10.85 -12.46 14.05
C LEU A 179 -11.37 -13.88 14.29
N ARG A 180 -12.70 -14.10 14.31
CA ARG A 180 -13.26 -15.44 14.44
C ARG A 180 -13.01 -16.21 13.15
N VAL A 181 -12.41 -17.37 13.31
CA VAL A 181 -12.30 -18.37 12.25
C VAL A 181 -13.68 -18.99 12.07
N GLY A 182 -14.22 -18.94 10.86
CA GLY A 182 -15.50 -19.56 10.55
C GLY A 182 -15.48 -21.07 10.76
N SER A 183 -16.63 -21.72 10.70
CA SER A 183 -16.73 -23.18 10.73
C SER A 183 -15.98 -23.88 9.59
N ASP A 184 -15.63 -23.12 8.55
CA ASP A 184 -14.80 -23.53 7.42
C ASP A 184 -13.31 -23.58 7.76
N GLY A 185 -12.84 -22.93 8.83
CA GLY A 185 -11.44 -22.88 9.20
C GLY A 185 -10.68 -21.68 8.62
N ALA A 186 -11.37 -20.71 8.00
CA ALA A 186 -10.75 -19.47 7.49
C ALA A 186 -11.25 -18.22 8.26
N PRO A 187 -10.38 -17.23 8.56
CA PRO A 187 -10.83 -15.94 9.08
C PRO A 187 -11.72 -15.19 8.08
N HIS A 188 -12.68 -14.41 8.58
CA HIS A 188 -13.63 -13.69 7.74
C HIS A 188 -13.01 -12.61 6.84
N TRP A 189 -11.85 -12.06 7.21
CA TRP A 189 -11.11 -11.09 6.40
C TRP A 189 -10.39 -11.70 5.20
N VAL A 190 -10.27 -13.04 5.13
CA VAL A 190 -9.63 -13.72 4.00
C VAL A 190 -10.62 -13.84 2.85
N ASN A 191 -10.26 -13.32 1.67
CA ASN A 191 -11.09 -13.46 0.47
C ASN A 191 -11.24 -14.94 0.11
N ARG A 192 -12.47 -15.46 0.20
CA ARG A 192 -12.76 -16.88 -0.03
C ARG A 192 -12.50 -17.36 -1.45
N ASN A 193 -12.49 -16.45 -2.43
CA ASN A 193 -12.24 -16.77 -3.83
C ASN A 193 -10.79 -17.21 -4.08
N ILE A 194 -9.88 -17.00 -3.12
CA ILE A 194 -8.51 -17.53 -3.21
C ILE A 194 -8.47 -19.05 -2.98
N PHE A 195 -9.51 -19.61 -2.35
CA PHE A 195 -9.64 -21.04 -2.11
C PHE A 195 -10.54 -21.67 -3.17
N HIS A 196 -10.04 -22.68 -3.88
CA HIS A 196 -10.81 -23.45 -4.85
C HIS A 196 -11.77 -24.41 -4.15
N PHE A 197 -13.04 -24.38 -4.57
CA PHE A 197 -14.09 -25.29 -4.12
C PHE A 197 -14.30 -26.39 -5.16
N ALA A 198 -13.70 -27.57 -4.95
CA ALA A 198 -14.15 -28.78 -5.63
C ALA A 198 -15.19 -29.47 -4.73
N ALA A 199 -16.37 -29.77 -5.28
CA ALA A 199 -17.49 -30.38 -4.56
C ALA A 199 -17.03 -31.53 -3.65
N GLY A 200 -17.00 -31.28 -2.34
CA GLY A 200 -16.68 -32.27 -1.31
C GLY A 200 -15.20 -32.42 -0.90
N ARG A 201 -14.28 -31.53 -1.30
CA ARG A 201 -12.89 -31.54 -0.79
C ARG A 201 -12.46 -30.21 -0.18
N ARG A 202 -11.63 -30.32 0.86
CA ARG A 202 -11.03 -29.26 1.70
C ARG A 202 -10.54 -28.06 0.89
N MET A 203 -10.62 -26.86 1.47
CA MET A 203 -10.05 -25.61 0.93
C MET A 203 -8.68 -25.86 0.29
N ALA A 204 -8.59 -25.69 -1.03
CA ALA A 204 -7.33 -25.79 -1.75
C ALA A 204 -6.98 -24.41 -2.29
N LEU A 205 -5.99 -23.76 -1.68
CA LEU A 205 -5.40 -22.53 -2.21
C LEU A 205 -4.75 -22.84 -3.55
N GLN A 206 -4.95 -22.01 -4.58
CA GLN A 206 -4.14 -22.12 -5.78
C GLN A 206 -2.69 -21.76 -5.43
N THR A 207 -1.76 -22.71 -5.57
CA THR A 207 -0.36 -22.49 -5.22
C THR A 207 0.55 -22.73 -6.42
N VAL A 208 1.49 -21.79 -6.66
CA VAL A 208 2.60 -21.95 -7.62
C VAL A 208 3.69 -22.84 -7.05
N GLY A 209 3.80 -22.88 -5.73
CA GLY A 209 4.79 -23.66 -5.01
C GLY A 209 4.63 -23.48 -3.52
N SER A 210 5.21 -24.43 -2.78
CA SER A 210 5.27 -24.37 -1.32
C SER A 210 6.66 -24.78 -0.86
N VAL A 211 7.24 -23.98 0.03
CA VAL A 211 8.55 -24.25 0.64
C VAL A 211 8.45 -24.16 2.15
N VAL A 212 9.39 -24.82 2.83
CA VAL A 212 9.47 -24.87 4.29
C VAL A 212 10.75 -24.19 4.74
N VAL A 213 10.63 -23.29 5.72
CA VAL A 213 11.74 -22.65 6.39
C VAL A 213 11.91 -23.29 7.76
N ALA A 214 13.09 -23.82 8.04
CA ALA A 214 13.42 -24.43 9.33
C ALA A 214 14.88 -24.17 9.70
N GLN A 215 15.12 -23.53 10.86
CA GLN A 215 16.47 -23.12 11.29
C GLN A 215 17.42 -24.32 11.54
N ASP A 216 16.84 -25.48 11.87
CA ASP A 216 17.52 -26.77 12.07
C ASP A 216 17.96 -27.46 10.77
N GLY A 217 17.60 -26.92 9.61
CA GLY A 217 17.93 -27.49 8.31
C GLY A 217 16.99 -28.60 7.84
N SER A 218 15.91 -28.89 8.57
CA SER A 218 14.90 -29.89 8.17
C SER A 218 13.93 -29.41 7.09
N GLY A 219 14.06 -28.15 6.64
CA GLY A 219 13.24 -27.52 5.60
C GLY A 219 14.03 -27.27 4.30
N ASN A 220 13.41 -26.56 3.36
CA ASN A 220 14.05 -26.14 2.12
C ASN A 220 15.07 -25.02 2.34
N TYR A 221 14.78 -24.10 3.27
CA TYR A 221 15.63 -22.95 3.59
C TYR A 221 15.83 -22.83 5.10
N ARG A 222 16.90 -22.18 5.52
CA ARG A 222 17.17 -21.93 6.94
C ARG A 222 16.61 -20.59 7.41
N THR A 223 16.49 -19.65 6.48
CA THR A 223 16.04 -18.28 6.72
C THR A 223 14.80 -17.94 5.91
N ILE A 224 14.02 -16.96 6.39
CA ILE A 224 12.81 -16.50 5.69
C ILE A 224 13.22 -15.68 4.45
N SER A 225 14.31 -14.93 4.57
CA SER A 225 14.85 -14.10 3.49
C SER A 225 15.27 -14.92 2.26
N GLU A 226 15.89 -16.10 2.46
CA GLU A 226 16.23 -17.04 1.39
C GLU A 226 14.98 -17.57 0.67
N ALA A 227 13.93 -17.90 1.41
CA ALA A 227 12.68 -18.39 0.84
C ALA A 227 11.99 -17.33 -0.02
N ILE A 228 12.00 -16.06 0.40
CA ILE A 228 11.46 -14.94 -0.38
C ILE A 228 12.31 -14.70 -1.64
N ALA A 229 13.63 -14.79 -1.53
CA ALA A 229 14.52 -14.63 -2.69
C ALA A 229 14.24 -15.68 -3.77
N ALA A 230 13.97 -16.92 -3.35
CA ALA A 230 13.64 -18.05 -4.23
C ALA A 230 12.22 -18.02 -4.81
N ALA A 231 11.30 -17.24 -4.23
CA ALA A 231 9.95 -17.11 -4.75
C ALA A 231 9.97 -16.56 -6.20
N PRO A 232 9.19 -17.12 -7.14
CA PRO A 232 9.13 -16.58 -8.50
C PRO A 232 8.51 -15.17 -8.50
N ALA A 233 8.84 -14.36 -9.50
CA ALA A 233 8.04 -13.19 -9.80
C ALA A 233 6.65 -13.65 -10.25
N ASN A 234 5.60 -13.06 -9.69
CA ASN A 234 4.24 -13.53 -9.88
C ASN A 234 3.30 -12.32 -9.98
N ASP A 235 2.36 -12.37 -10.90
CA ASP A 235 1.33 -11.35 -11.12
C ASP A 235 -0.04 -11.75 -10.55
N GLY A 236 -0.13 -12.95 -9.96
CA GLY A 236 -1.33 -13.51 -9.34
C GLY A 236 -2.03 -14.56 -10.19
N SER A 237 -1.71 -14.66 -11.48
CA SER A 237 -2.34 -15.60 -12.42
C SER A 237 -2.14 -17.07 -12.03
N ASN A 238 -1.00 -17.38 -11.40
CA ASN A 238 -0.59 -18.75 -11.10
C ASN A 238 -0.93 -19.19 -9.66
N GLY A 239 -1.48 -18.29 -8.82
CA GLY A 239 -1.77 -18.54 -7.40
C GLY A 239 -0.68 -18.03 -6.44
N TYR A 240 -0.65 -18.51 -5.20
CA TYR A 240 0.28 -18.06 -4.16
C TYR A 240 1.58 -18.87 -4.13
N TYR A 241 2.68 -18.23 -3.73
CA TYR A 241 3.89 -18.93 -3.30
C TYR A 241 3.88 -19.04 -1.77
N VAL A 242 3.73 -20.25 -1.26
CA VAL A 242 3.53 -20.50 0.18
C VAL A 242 4.86 -20.76 0.86
N ILE A 243 5.16 -20.00 1.90
CA ILE A 243 6.34 -20.15 2.76
C ILE A 243 5.83 -20.60 4.13
N ASN A 244 6.03 -21.88 4.45
CA ASN A 244 5.72 -22.43 5.76
C ASN A 244 6.92 -22.24 6.68
N VAL A 245 6.76 -21.47 7.74
CA VAL A 245 7.83 -21.14 8.68
C VAL A 245 7.63 -21.96 9.94
N LYS A 246 8.53 -22.91 10.18
CA LYS A 246 8.45 -23.77 11.37
C LYS A 246 8.56 -22.96 12.66
N ALA A 247 8.16 -23.57 13.77
CA ALA A 247 8.36 -23.00 15.09
C ALA A 247 9.84 -22.65 15.34
N GLY A 248 10.09 -21.47 15.88
CA GLY A 248 11.43 -20.92 16.07
C GLY A 248 11.43 -19.41 16.28
N VAL A 249 12.58 -18.89 16.70
CA VAL A 249 12.82 -17.45 16.83
C VAL A 249 13.77 -17.04 15.71
N TYR A 250 13.23 -16.33 14.73
CA TYR A 250 13.91 -15.86 13.54
C TYR A 250 14.35 -14.41 13.74
N GLN A 251 15.62 -14.21 14.09
CA GLN A 251 16.19 -12.87 14.22
C GLN A 251 16.70 -12.38 12.87
N GLU A 252 15.78 -11.87 12.05
CA GLU A 252 16.03 -11.45 10.66
C GLU A 252 15.27 -10.15 10.34
N TYR A 253 15.77 -9.38 9.36
CA TYR A 253 15.02 -8.25 8.79
C TYR A 253 14.44 -8.66 7.45
N VAL A 254 13.24 -9.21 7.52
CA VAL A 254 12.50 -9.72 6.36
C VAL A 254 11.86 -8.56 5.59
N THR A 255 12.23 -8.40 4.34
CA THR A 255 11.62 -7.44 3.40
C THR A 255 11.12 -8.20 2.17
N ILE A 256 9.87 -7.98 1.78
CA ILE A 256 9.32 -8.51 0.53
C ILE A 256 9.52 -7.47 -0.58
N PRO A 257 10.37 -7.72 -1.59
CA PRO A 257 10.54 -6.79 -2.69
C PRO A 257 9.23 -6.62 -3.47
N LYS A 258 8.96 -5.41 -3.98
CA LYS A 258 7.74 -5.10 -4.75
C LYS A 258 7.51 -5.98 -6.00
N THR A 259 8.56 -6.64 -6.47
CA THR A 259 8.55 -7.58 -7.60
C THR A 259 8.08 -8.99 -7.22
N LYS A 260 8.05 -9.33 -5.92
CA LYS A 260 7.66 -10.63 -5.38
C LYS A 260 6.24 -10.54 -4.81
N LYS A 261 5.22 -10.58 -5.68
CA LYS A 261 3.81 -10.50 -5.26
C LYS A 261 3.24 -11.89 -4.98
N TYR A 262 2.10 -11.93 -4.27
CA TYR A 262 1.35 -13.16 -3.96
C TYR A 262 2.17 -14.20 -3.15
N ILE A 263 3.00 -13.72 -2.23
CA ILE A 263 3.63 -14.57 -1.21
C ILE A 263 2.63 -14.77 -0.07
N MET A 264 2.43 -16.01 0.36
CA MET A 264 1.70 -16.34 1.58
C MET A 264 2.67 -16.94 2.60
N MET A 265 2.80 -16.32 3.77
CA MET A 265 3.59 -16.86 4.87
C MET A 265 2.68 -17.48 5.92
N VAL A 266 3.01 -18.70 6.35
CA VAL A 266 2.23 -19.46 7.33
C VAL A 266 3.17 -19.97 8.41
N GLY A 267 2.96 -19.55 9.66
CA GLY A 267 3.71 -20.05 10.81
C GLY A 267 3.03 -21.26 11.46
N ASP A 268 3.79 -22.03 12.24
CA ASP A 268 3.30 -23.20 13.02
C ASP A 268 2.33 -22.83 14.16
N GLY A 269 2.14 -21.53 14.41
CA GLY A 269 1.11 -21.00 15.31
C GLY A 269 1.55 -19.74 16.05
N MET A 270 0.55 -19.05 16.63
CA MET A 270 0.76 -17.88 17.46
C MET A 270 1.71 -18.19 18.63
N GLY A 271 2.76 -17.39 18.78
CA GLY A 271 3.78 -17.56 19.82
C GLY A 271 4.77 -18.71 19.60
N LYS A 272 4.63 -19.50 18.52
CA LYS A 272 5.58 -20.57 18.17
C LYS A 272 6.57 -20.13 17.10
N THR A 273 6.10 -19.40 16.11
CA THR A 273 6.93 -18.77 15.08
C THR A 273 7.03 -17.29 15.41
N ILE A 274 8.23 -16.83 15.73
CA ILE A 274 8.50 -15.43 16.12
C ILE A 274 9.54 -14.87 15.17
N ILE A 275 9.21 -13.80 14.47
CA ILE A 275 10.17 -12.99 13.70
C ILE A 275 10.51 -11.78 14.57
N THR A 276 11.80 -11.49 14.74
CA THR A 276 12.24 -10.43 15.64
C THR A 276 13.42 -9.63 15.08
N GLY A 277 13.44 -8.35 15.42
CA GLY A 277 14.52 -7.41 15.10
C GLY A 277 14.83 -6.50 16.30
N ASN A 278 15.99 -5.85 16.25
CA ASN A 278 16.53 -4.95 17.27
C ASN A 278 17.02 -3.60 16.69
N ARG A 279 16.67 -3.24 15.45
CA ARG A 279 17.05 -1.99 14.80
C ARG A 279 16.22 -0.86 15.38
N ASN A 280 16.84 0.30 15.52
CA ASN A 280 16.19 1.51 15.96
C ASN A 280 16.92 2.74 15.41
N VAL A 281 16.29 3.90 15.58
CA VAL A 281 16.79 5.17 15.04
C VAL A 281 18.05 5.68 15.76
N VAL A 282 18.18 5.38 17.06
CA VAL A 282 19.34 5.81 17.86
C VAL A 282 20.61 5.10 17.36
N ASP A 283 20.49 3.82 16.99
CA ASP A 283 21.58 3.00 16.46
C ASP A 283 21.82 3.17 14.95
N GLY A 284 21.19 4.18 14.32
CA GLY A 284 21.46 4.57 12.94
C GLY A 284 20.53 3.98 11.88
N SER A 285 19.47 3.26 12.26
CA SER A 285 18.41 2.87 11.33
C SER A 285 17.45 4.04 11.04
N THR A 286 16.61 3.91 10.00
CA THR A 286 15.47 4.80 9.80
C THR A 286 14.23 4.23 10.47
N THR A 287 13.22 5.06 10.75
CA THR A 287 11.94 4.53 11.29
C THR A 287 11.37 3.47 10.35
N PHE A 288 11.44 3.69 9.03
CA PHE A 288 10.95 2.77 8.02
C PHE A 288 11.68 1.41 8.02
N ASN A 289 13.03 1.40 8.11
CA ASN A 289 13.82 0.16 8.09
C ASN A 289 14.09 -0.47 9.46
N SER A 290 13.50 0.08 10.52
CA SER A 290 13.69 -0.43 11.88
C SER A 290 12.82 -1.65 12.19
N ALA A 291 11.65 -1.74 11.57
CA ALA A 291 10.70 -2.83 11.75
C ALA A 291 11.08 -4.06 10.91
N THR A 292 10.56 -5.21 11.31
CA THR A 292 10.49 -6.41 10.48
C THR A 292 9.06 -6.94 10.45
N LEU A 293 8.84 -7.96 9.62
CA LEU A 293 7.53 -8.49 9.25
C LEU A 293 6.91 -9.32 10.38
#